data_AF-A0A1J5SAI9-F1
#
_entry.id   AF-A0A1J5SAI9-F1
#
_cell.length_a   1.000
_cell.length_b   1.000
_cell.length_c   1.000
_cell.angle_alpha   90.00
_cell.angle_beta   90.00
_cell.angle_gamma   90.00
#
_symmetry.space_group_name_H-M   'P 1'
#
loop_
_entity.id
_entity.type
_entity.pdbx_description
1 polymer ?
#
loop_
_entity_poly.entity_id
_entity_poly.type
_entity_poly.pdbx_seq_one_letter_code
_entity_poly.pdbx_strand_id
1 'polypeptide(L)'
;MRPKKYLSKYLSRRLSEPFLCNIYGQSIQTYMLNDKKINDLVGISKARKFITSFGINNIKGIITTNYDLIIEYALGTKRFNYGKKDAHIKGRGHNPLFPWQNTPVILNGRLVLSKLHGSISYDGVDYWSSGICGLNGKAIIIPPYPEKHNHNEFSKEWKCARQTLESIDKLVIFGFNFNDYDIAILELLKTNSKKIKKIIIYDIESKMEKASKIWDPNKITELNINTIDDSISFLKSHTQTKLI
;
A
#
# COMPACT_ATOMS: atom_id res chain seq x y z
N MET A 1 2.90 -8.46 28.48
CA MET A 1 3.40 -7.38 27.57
C MET A 1 4.66 -7.74 26.77
N ARG A 2 5.64 -8.49 27.32
CA ARG A 2 6.89 -8.87 26.61
C ARG A 2 6.72 -9.75 25.34
N PRO A 3 5.81 -10.75 25.28
CA PRO A 3 5.69 -11.64 24.11
C PRO A 3 5.26 -10.93 22.83
N LYS A 4 4.33 -9.96 22.94
CA LYS A 4 3.82 -9.17 21.80
C LYS A 4 4.94 -8.35 21.13
N LYS A 5 5.87 -7.79 21.91
CA LYS A 5 7.02 -7.02 21.39
C LYS A 5 7.99 -7.91 20.60
N TYR A 6 8.29 -9.10 21.10
CA TYR A 6 9.18 -10.04 20.40
C TYR A 6 8.53 -10.62 19.14
N LEU A 7 7.23 -10.91 19.18
CA LEU A 7 6.48 -11.35 18.01
C LEU A 7 6.46 -10.29 16.91
N SER A 8 6.12 -9.04 17.24
CA SER A 8 6.14 -7.94 16.25
C SER A 8 7.54 -7.74 15.65
N LYS A 9 8.59 -7.82 16.48
CA LYS A 9 9.98 -7.75 16.03
C LYS A 9 10.34 -8.89 15.07
N TYR A 10 9.92 -10.11 15.39
CA TYR A 10 10.15 -11.29 14.55
C TYR A 10 9.40 -11.19 13.22
N LEU A 11 8.12 -10.86 13.25
CA LEU A 11 7.29 -10.68 12.07
C LEU A 11 7.84 -9.60 11.14
N SER A 12 8.22 -8.44 11.70
CA SER A 12 8.81 -7.35 10.92
C SER A 12 10.08 -7.74 10.17
N ARG A 13 10.92 -8.60 10.78
CA ARG A 13 12.12 -9.14 10.13
C ARG A 13 11.76 -10.09 8.99
N ARG A 14 10.89 -11.07 9.25
CA ARG A 14 10.41 -12.02 8.23
C ARG A 14 9.78 -11.33 7.03
N LEU A 15 8.99 -10.28 7.26
CA LEU A 15 8.38 -9.46 6.21
C LEU A 15 9.40 -8.67 5.39
N SER A 16 10.61 -8.44 5.92
CA SER A 16 11.67 -7.70 5.22
C SER A 16 12.55 -8.58 4.35
N GLU A 17 12.56 -9.89 4.58
CA GLU A 17 13.44 -10.84 3.86
C GLU A 17 13.31 -10.80 2.33
N PRO A 18 12.10 -10.71 1.74
CA PRO A 18 11.96 -10.63 0.28
C PRO A 18 12.59 -9.37 -0.34
N PHE A 19 12.91 -8.36 0.47
CA PHE A 19 13.43 -7.07 0.04
C PHE A 19 14.92 -6.89 0.35
N LEU A 20 15.59 -7.98 0.74
CA LEU A 20 17.01 -7.99 1.00
C LEU A 20 17.80 -8.10 -0.32
N CYS A 21 18.95 -7.43 -0.34
CA CYS A 21 19.91 -7.45 -1.44
C CYS A 21 21.32 -7.63 -0.89
N ASN A 22 22.12 -8.42 -1.61
CA ASN A 22 23.54 -8.55 -1.31
C ASN A 22 24.28 -7.38 -1.96
N ILE A 23 24.93 -6.57 -1.13
CA ILE A 23 25.84 -5.52 -1.60
C ILE A 23 27.26 -6.06 -1.49
N TYR A 24 27.88 -6.28 -2.66
CA TYR A 24 29.31 -6.59 -2.82
C TYR A 24 29.88 -7.60 -1.82
N GLY A 25 29.17 -8.72 -1.61
CA GLY A 25 29.71 -9.92 -0.95
C GLY A 25 29.92 -9.85 0.57
N GLN A 26 29.60 -8.74 1.27
CA GLN A 26 29.90 -8.62 2.71
C GLN A 26 28.75 -8.13 3.59
N SER A 27 27.68 -7.53 3.05
CA SER A 27 26.53 -7.12 3.87
C SER A 27 25.18 -7.29 3.17
N ILE A 28 24.20 -7.77 3.96
CA ILE A 28 22.79 -7.83 3.59
C ILE A 28 22.18 -6.45 3.88
N GLN A 29 21.59 -5.82 2.86
CA GLN A 29 20.85 -4.57 3.01
C GLN A 29 19.46 -4.68 2.40
N THR A 30 18.60 -3.69 2.63
CA THR A 30 17.31 -3.59 1.95
C THR A 30 17.42 -2.70 0.72
N TYR A 31 16.67 -3.01 -0.34
CA TYR A 31 16.56 -2.11 -1.48
C TYR A 31 16.00 -0.75 -1.07
N MET A 32 16.46 0.32 -1.71
CA MET A 32 15.97 1.68 -1.53
C MET A 32 15.02 2.08 -2.65
N LEU A 33 14.06 2.97 -2.38
CA LEU A 33 13.17 3.50 -3.40
C LEU A 33 13.99 4.06 -4.58
N ASN A 34 13.58 3.68 -5.80
CA ASN A 34 14.24 4.00 -7.06
C ASN A 34 15.63 3.36 -7.28
N ASP A 35 16.07 2.39 -6.48
CA ASP A 35 17.27 1.61 -6.80
C ASP A 35 17.16 0.97 -8.19
N LYS A 36 18.23 1.02 -8.99
CA LYS A 36 18.21 0.46 -10.35
C LYS A 36 17.88 -1.04 -10.35
N LYS A 37 18.45 -1.79 -9.41
CA LYS A 37 18.25 -3.25 -9.26
C LYS A 37 16.81 -3.65 -8.96
N ILE A 38 16.00 -2.74 -8.40
CA ILE A 38 14.56 -3.00 -8.18
C ILE A 38 13.85 -3.26 -9.52
N ASN A 39 14.30 -2.62 -10.60
CA ASN A 39 13.69 -2.78 -11.91
C ASN A 39 13.89 -4.18 -12.49
N ASP A 40 14.91 -4.89 -12.03
CA ASP A 40 15.22 -6.26 -12.45
C ASP A 40 14.36 -7.29 -11.71
N LEU A 41 13.69 -6.88 -10.61
CA LEU A 41 12.79 -7.75 -9.86
C LEU A 41 11.48 -7.94 -10.64
N VAL A 42 11.27 -9.16 -11.15
CA VAL A 42 10.09 -9.54 -11.94
C VAL A 42 8.78 -9.15 -11.26
N GLY A 43 8.67 -9.38 -9.94
CA GLY A 43 7.48 -9.03 -9.17
C GLY A 43 7.18 -7.53 -9.16
N ILE A 44 8.21 -6.68 -9.03
CA ILE A 44 8.06 -5.22 -9.05
C ILE A 44 7.74 -4.73 -10.46
N SER A 45 8.35 -5.31 -11.48
CA SER A 45 8.02 -5.01 -12.89
C SER A 45 6.56 -5.32 -13.20
N LYS A 46 6.06 -6.48 -12.76
CA LYS A 46 4.64 -6.85 -12.86
C LYS A 46 3.73 -5.88 -12.10
N ALA A 47 4.03 -5.58 -10.84
CA ALA A 47 3.25 -4.63 -10.03
C ALA A 47 3.22 -3.23 -10.66
N ARG A 48 4.34 -2.78 -11.24
CA ARG A 48 4.40 -1.50 -11.94
C ARG A 48 3.53 -1.50 -13.18
N LYS A 49 3.66 -2.51 -14.05
CA LYS A 49 2.81 -2.65 -15.25
C LYS A 49 1.34 -2.65 -14.87
N PHE A 50 1.00 -3.44 -13.85
CA PHE A 50 -0.32 -3.53 -13.28
C PHE A 50 -0.86 -2.15 -12.86
N ILE A 51 -0.19 -1.44 -11.96
CA ILE A 51 -0.63 -0.11 -11.50
C ILE A 51 -0.73 0.89 -12.66
N THR A 52 0.23 0.88 -13.59
CA THR A 52 0.18 1.79 -14.75
C THR A 52 -0.99 1.50 -15.67
N SER A 53 -1.47 0.26 -15.73
CA SER A 53 -2.58 -0.14 -16.58
C SER A 53 -3.92 0.49 -16.17
N PHE A 54 -4.07 0.86 -14.89
CA PHE A 54 -5.24 1.58 -14.35
C PHE A 54 -5.22 3.08 -14.66
N GLY A 55 -4.15 3.59 -15.31
CA GLY A 55 -3.98 5.01 -15.56
C GLY A 55 -3.78 5.76 -14.25
N ILE A 56 -2.56 5.75 -13.72
CA ILE A 56 -2.24 6.26 -12.38
C ILE A 56 -2.73 7.69 -12.09
N ASN A 57 -2.86 8.53 -13.12
CA ASN A 57 -3.38 9.90 -12.99
C ASN A 57 -4.86 9.95 -12.61
N ASN A 58 -5.61 8.86 -12.84
CA ASN A 58 -7.03 8.72 -12.52
C ASN A 58 -7.25 8.13 -11.13
N ILE A 59 -6.19 7.67 -10.45
CA ILE A 59 -6.28 7.06 -9.12
C ILE A 59 -6.06 8.16 -8.07
N LYS A 60 -7.06 8.38 -7.21
CA LYS A 60 -6.95 9.36 -6.12
C LYS A 60 -6.05 8.89 -4.99
N GLY A 61 -6.12 7.61 -4.65
CA GLY A 61 -5.28 7.02 -3.61
C GLY A 61 -5.34 5.50 -3.62
N ILE A 62 -4.39 4.91 -2.91
CA ILE A 62 -4.32 3.47 -2.63
C ILE A 62 -4.39 3.31 -1.12
N ILE A 63 -5.31 2.45 -0.67
CA ILE A 63 -5.44 2.07 0.73
C ILE A 63 -5.06 0.60 0.82
N THR A 64 -4.16 0.26 1.73
CA THR A 64 -3.69 -1.11 1.90
C THR A 64 -3.51 -1.49 3.36
N THR A 65 -3.70 -2.79 3.62
CA THR A 65 -3.43 -3.47 4.89
C THR A 65 -2.09 -4.21 4.85
N ASN A 66 -1.38 -4.18 3.72
CA ASN A 66 -0.09 -4.83 3.54
C ASN A 66 1.05 -3.99 4.12
N TYR A 67 2.04 -4.67 4.70
CA TYR A 67 3.20 -4.05 5.34
C TYR A 67 4.37 -3.81 4.38
N ASP A 68 4.43 -4.62 3.32
CA ASP A 68 5.53 -4.74 2.35
C ASP A 68 5.76 -3.48 1.50
N LEU A 69 6.81 -3.42 0.67
CA LEU A 69 7.15 -2.23 -0.12
C LEU A 69 6.87 -2.35 -1.62
N ILE A 70 6.07 -3.33 -2.04
CA ILE A 70 5.84 -3.60 -3.47
C ILE A 70 5.21 -2.40 -4.17
N ILE A 71 4.19 -1.79 -3.54
CA ILE A 71 3.49 -0.62 -4.08
C ILE A 71 4.47 0.55 -4.20
N GLU A 72 5.23 0.84 -3.14
CA GLU A 72 6.21 1.92 -3.15
C GLU A 72 7.30 1.74 -4.21
N TYR A 73 7.85 0.54 -4.37
CA TYR A 73 8.85 0.24 -5.39
C TYR A 73 8.29 0.31 -6.82
N ALA A 74 7.03 -0.09 -7.02
CA ALA A 74 6.35 0.00 -8.30
C ALA A 74 6.09 1.46 -8.70
N LEU A 75 5.69 2.29 -7.73
CA LEU A 75 5.36 3.70 -7.91
C LEU A 75 6.62 4.58 -8.03
N GLY A 76 7.64 4.31 -7.22
CA GLY A 76 8.80 5.19 -7.05
C GLY A 76 8.42 6.51 -6.37
N THR A 77 9.42 7.28 -5.97
CA THR A 77 9.22 8.51 -5.18
C THR A 77 8.44 9.60 -5.93
N LYS A 78 8.32 9.47 -7.25
CA LYS A 78 7.69 10.47 -8.11
C LYS A 78 6.16 10.38 -8.22
N ARG A 79 5.56 9.29 -7.73
CA ARG A 79 4.15 8.98 -8.02
C ARG A 79 3.24 8.96 -6.81
N PHE A 80 3.79 8.76 -5.61
CA PHE A 80 2.99 8.73 -4.38
C PHE A 80 3.53 9.63 -3.26
N ASN A 81 2.73 9.76 -2.21
CA ASN A 81 3.10 10.29 -0.90
C ASN A 81 2.27 9.62 0.22
N TYR A 82 2.73 9.66 1.47
CA TYR A 82 2.00 9.14 2.65
C TYR A 82 1.07 10.20 3.28
N GLY A 83 0.24 10.85 2.46
CA GLY A 83 -0.71 11.88 2.89
C GLY A 83 -0.13 13.29 3.07
N LYS A 84 1.16 13.48 2.82
CA LYS A 84 1.80 14.80 2.75
C LYS A 84 2.67 14.84 1.51
N LYS A 85 2.25 15.63 0.51
CA LYS A 85 3.05 15.87 -0.70
C LYS A 85 4.36 16.56 -0.32
N ASP A 86 5.41 16.21 -1.06
CA ASP A 86 6.77 16.73 -0.89
C ASP A 86 7.35 16.42 0.50
N ALA A 87 6.84 15.37 1.15
CA ALA A 87 7.37 14.88 2.42
C ALA A 87 8.76 14.30 2.25
N HIS A 88 9.64 14.65 3.19
CA HIS A 88 10.96 14.08 3.31
C HIS A 88 10.87 12.76 4.08
N ILE A 89 11.51 11.71 3.56
CA ILE A 89 11.64 10.42 4.23
C ILE A 89 13.12 10.13 4.49
N LYS A 90 13.40 9.32 5.53
CA LYS A 90 14.75 8.93 5.93
C LYS A 90 15.37 7.92 4.96
N GLY A 91 16.68 7.78 5.00
CA GLY A 91 17.43 6.82 4.15
C GLY A 91 18.22 7.51 3.04
N ARG A 92 18.99 6.73 2.27
CA ARG A 92 19.83 7.28 1.21
C ARG A 92 18.99 7.53 -0.06
N GLY A 93 19.32 8.58 -0.79
CA GLY A 93 18.74 8.88 -2.11
C GLY A 93 19.32 8.02 -3.23
N HIS A 94 18.87 8.29 -4.47
CA HIS A 94 19.12 7.50 -5.69
C HIS A 94 20.60 7.28 -6.09
N ASN A 95 21.58 7.85 -5.36
CA ASN A 95 22.99 7.77 -5.75
C ASN A 95 23.95 7.55 -4.55
N PRO A 96 24.40 6.31 -4.30
CA PRO A 96 25.30 5.99 -3.18
C PRO A 96 26.79 6.26 -3.44
N LEU A 97 27.18 6.61 -4.68
CA LEU A 97 28.58 6.84 -5.06
C LEU A 97 29.08 8.27 -4.81
N PHE A 98 28.19 9.19 -4.43
CA PHE A 98 28.56 10.56 -4.06
C PHE A 98 28.10 10.83 -2.62
N PRO A 99 28.88 11.58 -1.82
CA PRO A 99 28.56 11.86 -0.43
C PRO A 99 27.47 12.94 -0.35
N TRP A 100 26.28 12.65 -0.86
CA TRP A 100 25.06 13.36 -0.51
C TRP A 100 24.54 12.83 0.84
N GLN A 101 25.42 12.76 1.83
CA GLN A 101 25.00 12.72 3.22
C GLN A 101 24.13 13.97 3.39
N ASN A 102 22.83 13.79 3.64
CA ASN A 102 21.80 14.84 3.85
C ASN A 102 20.94 15.27 2.64
N THR A 103 20.96 14.61 1.47
CA THR A 103 19.90 14.88 0.46
C THR A 103 18.66 14.04 0.80
N PRO A 104 17.55 14.66 1.23
CA PRO A 104 16.36 13.92 1.63
C PRO A 104 15.73 13.21 0.43
N VAL A 105 15.15 12.03 0.67
CA VAL A 105 14.27 11.41 -0.32
C VAL A 105 12.92 12.11 -0.24
N ILE A 106 12.48 12.71 -1.35
CA ILE A 106 11.25 13.50 -1.41
C ILE A 106 10.17 12.72 -2.15
N LEU A 107 9.00 12.57 -1.51
CA LEU A 107 7.81 11.96 -2.08
C LEU A 107 6.92 13.04 -2.73
N ASN A 108 7.14 13.32 -4.01
CA ASN A 108 6.50 14.45 -4.71
C ASN A 108 5.26 14.06 -5.54
N GLY A 109 4.89 12.78 -5.50
CA GLY A 109 3.78 12.26 -6.27
C GLY A 109 2.41 12.67 -5.73
N ARG A 110 1.39 12.64 -6.61
CA ARG A 110 0.02 13.06 -6.28
C ARG A 110 -0.81 11.97 -5.61
N LEU A 111 -0.48 10.69 -5.85
CA LEU A 111 -1.24 9.57 -5.32
C LEU A 111 -1.02 9.44 -3.81
N VAL A 112 -2.10 9.41 -3.04
CA VAL A 112 -2.01 9.18 -1.58
C VAL A 112 -1.95 7.67 -1.32
N LEU A 113 -0.90 7.20 -0.65
CA LEU A 113 -0.77 5.82 -0.19
C LEU A 113 -1.01 5.76 1.32
N SER A 114 -2.07 5.08 1.73
CA SER A 114 -2.46 4.90 3.13
C SER A 114 -2.24 3.46 3.58
N LYS A 115 -1.34 3.25 4.54
CA LYS A 115 -1.02 1.93 5.12
C LYS A 115 -1.64 1.74 6.49
N LEU A 116 -2.79 1.07 6.54
CA LEU A 116 -3.62 1.03 7.75
C LEU A 116 -3.05 0.16 8.87
N HIS A 117 -2.24 -0.84 8.52
CA HIS A 117 -1.59 -1.73 9.49
C HIS A 117 -0.09 -1.40 9.70
N GLY A 118 0.36 -0.24 9.24
CA GLY A 118 1.77 0.15 9.29
C GLY A 118 2.61 -0.43 8.16
N SER A 119 3.93 -0.30 8.28
CA SER A 119 4.87 -0.65 7.21
C SER A 119 6.23 -1.07 7.75
N ILE A 120 6.90 -1.98 7.04
CA ILE A 120 8.31 -2.31 7.30
C ILE A 120 9.27 -1.14 7.07
N SER A 121 8.81 -0.02 6.50
CA SER A 121 9.57 1.22 6.33
C SER A 121 9.24 2.31 7.36
N TYR A 122 8.33 2.07 8.30
CA TYR A 122 7.87 3.09 9.25
C TYR A 122 8.33 2.78 10.67
N ASP A 123 9.01 3.71 11.34
CA ASP A 123 9.52 3.52 12.71
C ASP A 123 8.63 4.12 13.81
N GLY A 124 7.45 4.63 13.45
CA GLY A 124 6.54 5.33 14.37
C GLY A 124 6.70 6.84 14.39
N VAL A 125 7.76 7.36 13.76
CA VAL A 125 8.03 8.80 13.62
C VAL A 125 8.18 9.15 12.15
N ASP A 126 9.04 8.44 11.44
CA ASP A 126 9.40 8.70 10.06
C ASP A 126 9.22 7.46 9.17
N TYR A 127 8.84 7.71 7.92
CA TYR A 127 9.00 6.73 6.86
C TYR A 127 10.45 6.72 6.37
N TRP A 128 10.89 5.56 5.91
CA TRP A 128 12.22 5.32 5.37
C TRP A 128 12.13 4.92 3.89
N SER A 129 13.16 5.25 3.12
CA SER A 129 13.27 4.90 1.70
C SER A 129 13.53 3.41 1.48
N SER A 130 13.60 2.59 2.54
CA SER A 130 13.82 1.15 2.46
C SER A 130 13.13 0.41 3.61
N GLY A 131 13.10 -0.92 3.54
CA GLY A 131 12.56 -1.79 4.60
C GLY A 131 13.46 -1.95 5.82
N ILE A 132 14.42 -1.04 6.03
CA ILE A 132 15.46 -1.17 7.09
C ILE A 132 14.86 -1.22 8.50
N CYS A 133 13.72 -0.58 8.72
CA CYS A 133 13.03 -0.63 10.01
C CYS A 133 12.56 -2.04 10.33
N GLY A 134 12.03 -2.76 9.34
CA GLY A 134 11.59 -4.13 9.51
C GLY A 134 12.75 -5.07 9.82
N LEU A 135 13.87 -4.96 9.09
CA LEU A 135 15.09 -5.73 9.33
C LEU A 135 15.66 -5.52 10.74
N ASN A 136 15.67 -4.26 11.20
CA ASN A 136 16.13 -3.92 12.54
C ASN A 136 15.10 -4.25 13.64
N GLY A 137 13.89 -4.65 13.26
CA GLY A 137 12.80 -4.93 14.18
C GLY A 137 12.30 -3.68 14.91
N LYS A 138 12.41 -2.53 14.25
CA LYS A 138 11.92 -1.21 14.68
C LYS A 138 10.66 -0.78 13.93
N ALA A 139 10.22 -1.55 12.94
CA ALA A 139 9.01 -1.25 12.20
C ALA A 139 7.79 -1.28 13.12
N ILE A 140 6.91 -0.30 12.96
CA ILE A 140 5.59 -0.30 13.60
C ILE A 140 4.60 -0.96 12.65
N ILE A 141 4.09 -2.11 13.08
CA ILE A 141 3.08 -2.88 12.38
C ILE A 141 1.97 -3.27 13.36
N ILE A 142 0.74 -3.35 12.88
CA ILE A 142 -0.39 -3.95 13.59
C ILE A 142 -0.47 -5.42 13.16
N PRO A 143 -0.04 -6.40 13.98
CA PRO A 143 -0.10 -7.79 13.55
C PRO A 143 -1.54 -8.26 13.34
N PRO A 144 -1.76 -9.30 12.52
CA PRO A 144 -3.08 -9.88 12.30
C PRO A 144 -3.52 -10.68 13.54
N TYR A 145 -4.19 -10.03 14.49
CA TYR A 145 -4.86 -10.70 15.61
C TYR A 145 -6.28 -10.12 15.80
N PRO A 146 -7.21 -10.83 16.46
CA PRO A 146 -8.64 -10.49 16.43
C PRO A 146 -9.04 -9.20 17.18
N GLU A 147 -8.21 -8.70 18.10
CA GLU A 147 -8.52 -7.56 18.98
C GLU A 147 -7.69 -6.32 18.61
N LYS A 148 -7.69 -5.93 17.33
CA LYS A 148 -7.01 -4.70 16.90
C LYS A 148 -7.79 -3.48 17.37
N HIS A 149 -7.21 -2.72 18.29
CA HIS A 149 -7.72 -1.40 18.63
C HIS A 149 -7.16 -0.36 17.66
N ASN A 150 -7.84 0.78 17.52
CA ASN A 150 -7.29 1.92 16.79
C ASN A 150 -5.99 2.38 17.46
N HIS A 151 -4.88 2.23 16.75
CA HIS A 151 -3.58 2.69 17.21
C HIS A 151 -3.42 4.15 16.81
N ASN A 152 -3.38 5.06 17.79
CA ASN A 152 -3.18 6.51 17.59
C ASN A 152 -1.96 6.82 16.70
N GLU A 153 -0.96 5.93 16.71
CA GLU A 153 0.25 5.95 15.89
C GLU A 153 -0.01 6.00 14.37
N PHE A 154 -1.19 5.56 13.92
CA PHE A 154 -1.60 5.59 12.51
C PHE A 154 -2.74 6.57 12.22
N SER A 155 -3.01 7.50 13.13
CA SER A 155 -4.12 8.46 12.99
C SER A 155 -4.06 9.25 11.67
N LYS A 156 -2.85 9.54 11.16
CA LYS A 156 -2.64 10.21 9.88
C LYS A 156 -3.04 9.33 8.70
N GLU A 157 -2.60 8.08 8.66
CA GLU A 157 -2.90 7.11 7.61
C GLU A 157 -4.40 6.84 7.54
N TRP A 158 -5.04 6.68 8.69
CA TRP A 158 -6.49 6.49 8.79
C TRP A 158 -7.27 7.74 8.38
N LYS A 159 -6.78 8.94 8.73
CA LYS A 159 -7.36 10.20 8.22
C LYS A 159 -7.26 10.29 6.69
N CYS A 160 -6.10 9.97 6.12
CA CYS A 160 -5.89 10.00 4.68
C CYS A 160 -6.77 8.98 3.94
N ALA A 161 -6.93 7.78 4.51
CA ALA A 161 -7.83 6.76 3.97
C ALA A 161 -9.29 7.23 3.98
N ARG A 162 -9.78 7.82 5.08
CA ARG A 162 -11.12 8.43 5.16
C ARG A 162 -11.33 9.47 4.06
N GLN A 163 -10.44 10.46 3.99
CA GLN A 163 -10.52 11.54 2.99
C GLN A 163 -10.50 10.99 1.56
N THR A 164 -9.71 9.95 1.30
CA THR A 164 -9.67 9.29 0.00
C THR A 164 -11.03 8.65 -0.32
N LEU A 165 -11.58 7.83 0.59
CA LEU A 165 -12.87 7.15 0.41
C LEU A 165 -14.04 8.14 0.23
N GLU A 166 -14.06 9.24 0.98
CA GLU A 166 -15.11 10.27 0.91
C GLU A 166 -15.09 11.08 -0.39
N SER A 167 -14.00 11.01 -1.15
CA SER A 167 -13.76 11.79 -2.37
C SER A 167 -13.97 11.03 -3.68
N ILE A 168 -14.18 9.71 -3.61
CA ILE A 168 -14.27 8.84 -4.79
C ILE A 168 -15.71 8.38 -5.06
N ASP A 169 -15.99 8.04 -6.31
CA ASP A 169 -17.26 7.47 -6.78
C ASP A 169 -17.11 6.00 -7.24
N LYS A 170 -15.88 5.53 -7.43
CA LYS A 170 -15.53 4.16 -7.84
C LYS A 170 -14.46 3.58 -6.91
N LEU A 171 -14.68 2.35 -6.45
CA LEU A 171 -13.73 1.60 -5.62
C LEU A 171 -13.34 0.31 -6.33
N VAL A 172 -12.04 0.00 -6.34
CA VAL A 172 -11.53 -1.29 -6.81
C VAL A 172 -10.78 -1.95 -5.67
N ILE A 173 -11.11 -3.21 -5.39
CA ILE A 173 -10.60 -3.98 -4.26
C ILE A 173 -9.91 -5.23 -4.79
N PHE A 174 -8.74 -5.55 -4.23
CA PHE A 174 -7.96 -6.72 -4.59
C PHE A 174 -7.69 -7.57 -3.35
N GLY A 175 -8.07 -8.85 -3.37
CA GLY A 175 -7.62 -9.85 -2.39
C GLY A 175 -7.93 -9.52 -0.93
N PHE A 176 -9.08 -8.87 -0.65
CA PHE A 176 -9.46 -8.49 0.71
C PHE A 176 -10.51 -9.46 1.25
N ASN A 177 -10.22 -10.12 2.38
CA ASN A 177 -11.05 -11.24 2.85
C ASN A 177 -12.29 -10.84 3.67
N PHE A 178 -12.45 -9.56 4.00
CA PHE A 178 -13.56 -9.04 4.79
C PHE A 178 -13.81 -9.82 6.09
N ASN A 179 -12.75 -10.12 6.85
CA ASN A 179 -12.90 -10.90 8.07
C ASN A 179 -13.69 -10.12 9.13
N ASP A 180 -14.59 -10.80 9.85
CA ASP A 180 -15.41 -10.15 10.89
C ASP A 180 -14.57 -9.52 12.01
N TYR A 181 -13.33 -10.02 12.23
CA TYR A 181 -12.41 -9.45 13.21
C TYR A 181 -11.70 -8.17 12.76
N ASP A 182 -11.75 -7.80 11.47
CA ASP A 182 -11.15 -6.55 10.96
C ASP A 182 -12.12 -5.36 11.13
N ILE A 183 -12.82 -5.31 12.28
CA ILE A 183 -13.93 -4.39 12.60
C ILE A 183 -13.63 -2.95 12.20
N ALA A 184 -12.46 -2.42 12.60
CA ALA A 184 -12.09 -1.04 12.33
C ALA A 184 -11.98 -0.73 10.82
N ILE A 185 -11.49 -1.68 10.01
CA ILE A 185 -11.40 -1.51 8.55
C ILE A 185 -12.79 -1.61 7.92
N LEU A 186 -13.61 -2.57 8.36
CA LEU A 186 -14.98 -2.71 7.86
C LEU A 186 -15.82 -1.47 8.18
N GLU A 187 -15.67 -0.92 9.38
CA GLU A 187 -16.29 0.35 9.79
C GLU A 187 -15.80 1.54 8.95
N LEU A 188 -14.48 1.65 8.72
CA LEU A 188 -13.89 2.67 7.85
C LEU A 188 -14.51 2.61 6.45
N LEU A 189 -14.57 1.41 5.86
CA LEU A 189 -15.17 1.20 4.55
C LEU A 189 -16.66 1.57 4.56
N LYS A 190 -17.44 1.04 5.51
CA LYS A 190 -18.90 1.27 5.60
C LYS A 190 -19.26 2.74 5.75
N THR A 191 -18.56 3.47 6.61
CA THR A 191 -18.93 4.85 6.97
C THR A 191 -18.46 5.88 5.95
N ASN A 192 -17.36 5.64 5.24
CA ASN A 192 -16.71 6.62 4.37
C ASN A 192 -16.93 6.38 2.87
N SER A 193 -17.67 5.33 2.48
CA SER A 193 -17.92 4.96 1.08
C SER A 193 -19.29 5.36 0.54
N LYS A 194 -20.02 6.25 1.23
CA LYS A 194 -21.42 6.59 0.90
C LYS A 194 -21.62 7.11 -0.53
N LYS A 195 -20.63 7.84 -1.08
CA LYS A 195 -20.67 8.41 -2.44
C LYS A 195 -20.30 7.40 -3.54
N ILE A 196 -19.80 6.23 -3.16
CA ILE A 196 -19.36 5.21 -4.11
C ILE A 196 -20.58 4.64 -4.81
N LYS A 197 -20.52 4.70 -6.15
CA LYS A 197 -21.56 4.25 -7.08
C LYS A 197 -21.24 2.87 -7.63
N LYS A 198 -19.96 2.53 -7.77
CA LYS A 198 -19.50 1.25 -8.31
C LYS A 198 -18.32 0.71 -7.51
N ILE A 199 -18.41 -0.57 -7.16
CA ILE A 199 -17.40 -1.32 -6.42
C ILE A 199 -17.04 -2.53 -7.27
N ILE A 200 -15.76 -2.68 -7.56
CA ILE A 200 -15.24 -3.83 -8.32
C ILE A 200 -14.33 -4.61 -7.39
N ILE A 201 -14.65 -5.88 -7.16
CA ILE A 201 -13.87 -6.78 -6.30
C ILE A 201 -13.19 -7.80 -7.20
N TYR A 202 -11.86 -7.87 -7.12
CA TYR A 202 -11.06 -8.91 -7.73
C TYR A 202 -10.53 -9.84 -6.66
N ASP A 203 -10.92 -11.10 -6.74
CA ASP A 203 -10.49 -12.13 -5.81
C ASP A 203 -10.52 -13.51 -6.50
N ILE A 204 -9.89 -14.52 -5.89
CA ILE A 204 -9.94 -15.90 -6.37
C ILE A 204 -11.29 -16.53 -6.00
N GLU A 205 -11.85 -16.11 -4.86
CA GLU A 205 -13.12 -16.61 -4.32
C GLU A 205 -14.16 -15.50 -4.25
N SER A 206 -15.44 -15.84 -4.37
CA SER A 206 -16.51 -14.85 -4.17
C SER A 206 -16.47 -14.27 -2.76
N LYS A 207 -16.59 -12.94 -2.67
CA LYS A 207 -16.69 -12.17 -1.43
C LYS A 207 -18.06 -11.50 -1.28
N MET A 208 -19.02 -11.83 -2.15
CA MET A 208 -20.30 -11.13 -2.27
C MET A 208 -21.05 -11.08 -0.94
N GLU A 209 -21.18 -12.22 -0.26
CA GLU A 209 -21.87 -12.30 1.02
C GLU A 209 -21.27 -11.33 2.06
N LYS A 210 -19.94 -11.31 2.18
CA LYS A 210 -19.24 -10.46 3.15
C LYS A 210 -19.26 -8.99 2.75
N ALA A 211 -19.02 -8.69 1.47
CA ALA A 211 -19.04 -7.34 0.94
C ALA A 211 -20.43 -6.70 1.05
N SER A 212 -21.50 -7.50 0.89
CA SER A 212 -22.90 -7.06 1.03
C SER A 212 -23.27 -6.63 2.46
N LYS A 213 -22.48 -7.01 3.47
CA LYS A 213 -22.63 -6.48 4.84
C LYS A 213 -22.19 -5.01 4.96
N ILE A 214 -21.39 -4.53 4.01
CA ILE A 214 -20.79 -3.19 4.00
C ILE A 214 -21.49 -2.29 2.98
N TRP A 215 -21.78 -2.83 1.80
CA TRP A 215 -22.31 -2.07 0.67
C TRP A 215 -23.57 -2.72 0.09
N ASP A 216 -24.35 -1.90 -0.62
CA ASP A 216 -25.46 -2.38 -1.44
C ASP A 216 -24.96 -3.37 -2.51
N PRO A 217 -25.47 -4.62 -2.56
CA PRO A 217 -25.09 -5.63 -3.55
C PRO A 217 -25.17 -5.13 -5.00
N ASN A 218 -26.12 -4.25 -5.31
CA ASN A 218 -26.30 -3.71 -6.67
C ASN A 218 -25.14 -2.84 -7.15
N LYS A 219 -24.31 -2.36 -6.23
CA LYS A 219 -23.11 -1.58 -6.55
C LYS A 219 -21.88 -2.45 -6.76
N ILE A 220 -21.93 -3.73 -6.40
CA ILE A 220 -20.79 -4.65 -6.39
C ILE A 220 -20.73 -5.43 -7.70
N THR A 221 -19.56 -5.47 -8.31
CA THR A 221 -19.22 -6.37 -9.41
C THR A 221 -18.02 -7.21 -8.98
N GLU A 222 -18.17 -8.52 -8.94
CA GLU A 222 -17.07 -9.44 -8.66
C GLU A 222 -16.45 -9.96 -9.95
N LEU A 223 -15.13 -10.01 -9.98
CA LEU A 223 -14.34 -10.51 -11.08
C LEU A 223 -13.28 -11.46 -10.53
N ASN A 224 -12.95 -12.51 -11.28
CA ASN A 224 -11.88 -13.40 -10.87
C ASN A 224 -10.53 -12.72 -11.10
N ILE A 225 -9.61 -12.78 -10.13
CA ILE A 225 -8.28 -12.17 -10.29
C ILE A 225 -7.49 -12.75 -11.48
N ASN A 226 -7.77 -14.00 -11.88
CA ASN A 226 -7.08 -14.65 -13.00
C ASN A 226 -7.53 -14.10 -14.36
N THR A 227 -8.64 -13.36 -14.44
CA THR A 227 -9.12 -12.72 -15.67
C THR A 227 -8.73 -11.24 -15.75
N ILE A 228 -7.81 -10.79 -14.89
CA ILE A 228 -7.49 -9.37 -14.76
C ILE A 228 -6.82 -8.79 -15.99
N ASP A 229 -6.00 -9.57 -16.70
CA ASP A 229 -5.34 -9.13 -17.93
C ASP A 229 -6.38 -8.84 -19.04
N ASP A 230 -7.46 -9.61 -19.11
CA ASP A 230 -8.60 -9.36 -20.00
C ASP A 230 -9.46 -8.16 -19.53
N SER A 231 -9.53 -7.95 -18.21
CA SER A 231 -10.37 -6.94 -17.55
C SER A 231 -9.75 -5.53 -17.53
N ILE A 232 -8.43 -5.40 -17.67
CA ILE A 232 -7.74 -4.12 -17.80
C ILE A 232 -8.20 -3.37 -19.07
N SER A 233 -8.52 -4.10 -20.15
CA SER A 233 -9.18 -3.55 -21.36
C SER A 233 -10.54 -2.92 -21.04
N PHE A 234 -11.34 -3.59 -20.21
CA PHE A 234 -12.67 -3.16 -19.79
C PHE A 234 -12.64 -1.92 -18.88
N LEU A 235 -11.61 -1.80 -18.03
CA LEU A 235 -11.42 -0.62 -17.18
C LEU A 235 -10.95 0.59 -17.98
N LYS A 236 -10.17 0.39 -19.05
CA LYS A 236 -9.78 1.45 -19.99
C LYS A 236 -10.97 1.99 -20.79
N SER A 237 -11.90 1.13 -21.22
CA SER A 237 -13.11 1.55 -21.96
C SER A 237 -14.11 2.32 -21.08
N HIS A 238 -14.09 2.12 -19.76
CA HIS A 238 -14.97 2.81 -18.79
C HIS A 238 -14.30 3.97 -18.04
N THR A 239 -13.07 4.33 -18.41
CA THR A 239 -12.38 5.57 -18.00
C THR A 239 -12.27 6.59 -19.13
N GLN A 240 -12.75 6.25 -20.34
CA GLN A 240 -12.99 7.21 -21.42
C GLN A 240 -14.43 7.74 -21.35
N THR A 241 -14.65 8.76 -20.52
CA THR A 241 -15.68 9.76 -20.82
C THR A 241 -14.96 11.09 -20.97
N LYS A 242 -14.67 11.44 -22.23
CA LYS A 242 -14.37 12.82 -22.62
C LYS A 242 -15.61 13.65 -22.34
N LEU A 243 -15.44 14.74 -21.61
CA LEU A 243 -16.29 15.93 -21.66
C LEU A 243 -15.30 17.09 -21.67
N ILE A 244 -15.16 17.67 -22.87
CA ILE A 244 -14.45 18.90 -23.29
C ILE A 244 -13.36 19.42 -22.34
#